data_AF-A0A1G5S682-F1
#
_entry.id   AF-A0A1G5S682-F1
#
_cell.length_a   1.000
_cell.length_b   1.000
_cell.length_c   1.000
_cell.angle_alpha   90.00
_cell.angle_beta   90.00
_cell.angle_gamma   90.00
#
_symmetry.space_group_name_H-M   'P 1'
#
loop_
_entity.id
_entity.type
_entity.pdbx_description
1 polymer ?
#
loop_
_entity_poly.entity_id
_entity_poly.type
_entity_poly.pdbx_seq_one_letter_code
_entity_poly.pdbx_strand_id
1 'polypeptide(L)'
;MSEYDGLNLGMWLSEKCSETYIIYVSSRNELVYRTFRTRPFSFLRKSHLDKELSDIIGDLCKQLQKDTSDDDYFEIQLDNNEIIKFHVSNIFYIEVIGKNCHVVGTQGTYVTKCRLSAYIDILQEYGFIQIYKSYLVNYKYIFQIRSNEVVMDDGTILPLSK
;
A
#
# COMPACT_ATOMS: atom_id res chain seq x y z
N MET A 1 18.69 30.91 -13.23
CA MET A 1 18.36 29.64 -12.55
C MET A 1 17.40 28.87 -13.44
N SER A 2 17.60 27.56 -13.50
CA SER A 2 17.28 26.56 -14.53
C SER A 2 15.84 26.49 -15.10
N GLU A 3 15.74 25.94 -16.31
CA GLU A 3 14.61 25.78 -17.25
C GLU A 3 13.28 25.18 -16.74
N TYR A 4 13.13 24.89 -15.44
CA TYR A 4 11.85 24.45 -14.88
C TYR A 4 11.55 25.20 -13.57
N ASP A 5 10.69 26.22 -13.67
CA ASP A 5 10.01 26.81 -12.52
C ASP A 5 9.07 25.76 -11.90
N GLY A 6 8.84 25.81 -10.58
CA GLY A 6 8.04 24.81 -9.86
C GLY A 6 6.61 24.67 -10.41
N LEU A 7 6.06 25.76 -10.98
CA LEU A 7 4.78 25.73 -11.70
C LEU A 7 4.83 24.91 -12.98
N ASN A 8 5.88 25.05 -13.79
CA ASN A 8 6.05 24.28 -15.03
C ASN A 8 6.24 22.80 -14.76
N LEU A 9 7.02 22.45 -13.73
CA LEU A 9 7.17 21.07 -13.30
C LEU A 9 5.83 20.48 -12.82
N GLY A 10 5.08 21.22 -12.02
CA GLY A 10 3.77 20.74 -11.57
C GLY A 10 2.76 20.60 -12.71
N MET A 11 2.79 21.48 -13.72
CA MET A 11 1.96 21.34 -14.93
C MET A 11 2.33 20.06 -15.68
N TRP A 12 3.62 19.84 -15.91
CA TRP A 12 4.12 18.63 -16.56
C TRP A 12 3.73 17.35 -15.79
N LEU A 13 3.86 17.35 -14.46
CA LEU A 13 3.43 16.22 -13.62
C LEU A 13 1.92 15.97 -13.73
N SER A 14 1.10 17.01 -13.68
CA SER A 14 -0.36 16.86 -13.78
C SER A 14 -0.82 16.32 -15.16
N GLU A 15 -0.06 16.59 -16.23
CA GLU A 15 -0.35 16.07 -17.57
C GLU A 15 0.10 14.63 -17.78
N LYS A 16 1.19 14.21 -17.13
CA LYS A 16 1.78 12.87 -17.30
C LYS A 16 1.37 11.87 -16.23
N CYS A 17 1.02 12.34 -15.04
CA CYS A 17 0.74 11.55 -13.86
C CYS A 17 -0.52 12.09 -13.18
N SER A 18 -1.69 11.83 -13.77
CA SER A 18 -2.98 12.43 -13.35
C SER A 18 -3.41 12.07 -11.92
N GLU A 19 -2.84 11.01 -11.35
CA GLU A 19 -3.14 10.54 -9.99
C GLU A 19 -2.13 11.06 -8.95
N THR A 20 -1.18 11.88 -9.35
CA THR A 20 -0.17 12.42 -8.42
C THR A 20 -0.71 13.61 -7.63
N TYR A 21 -0.69 13.50 -6.31
CA TYR A 21 -0.93 14.63 -5.42
C TYR A 21 0.23 15.63 -5.41
N ILE A 22 -0.06 16.89 -5.70
CA ILE A 22 0.94 17.97 -5.74
C ILE A 22 0.68 18.94 -4.58
N ILE A 23 1.70 19.18 -3.74
CA ILE A 23 1.70 20.23 -2.73
C ILE A 23 2.77 21.26 -3.07
N TYR A 24 2.37 22.51 -3.28
CA TYR A 24 3.32 23.60 -3.50
C TYR A 24 3.75 24.21 -2.18
N VAL A 25 5.07 24.40 -1.98
CA VAL A 25 5.61 25.05 -0.79
C VAL A 25 6.36 26.32 -1.19
N SER A 26 5.80 27.50 -0.87
CA SER A 26 6.33 28.76 -1.39
C SER A 26 6.20 29.94 -0.42
N SER A 27 7.10 30.92 -0.54
CA SER A 27 6.99 32.24 0.10
C SER A 27 6.22 33.25 -0.77
N ARG A 28 5.91 32.89 -2.02
CA ARG A 28 5.26 33.74 -3.03
C ARG A 28 3.76 33.49 -3.06
N ASN A 29 3.03 34.12 -2.14
CA ASN A 29 1.59 33.94 -1.98
C ASN A 29 0.79 34.38 -3.23
N GLU A 30 1.33 35.28 -4.04
CA GLU A 30 0.71 35.73 -5.29
C GLU A 30 0.59 34.62 -6.35
N LEU A 31 1.32 33.51 -6.18
CA LEU A 31 1.30 32.39 -7.12
C LEU A 31 0.18 31.37 -6.85
N VAL A 32 -0.54 31.47 -5.72
CA VAL A 32 -1.57 30.50 -5.33
C VAL A 32 -2.56 30.24 -6.47
N TYR A 33 -3.12 31.30 -7.07
CA TYR A 33 -4.10 31.15 -8.16
C TYR A 33 -3.51 30.49 -9.42
N ARG A 34 -2.21 30.64 -9.66
CA ARG A 34 -1.55 29.97 -10.79
C ARG A 34 -1.44 28.46 -10.57
N THR A 35 -1.27 28.03 -9.32
CA THR A 35 -1.18 26.61 -8.99
C THR A 35 -2.47 25.86 -9.28
N PHE A 36 -3.64 26.49 -9.21
CA PHE A 36 -4.93 25.80 -9.46
C PHE A 36 -5.05 25.13 -10.83
N ARG A 37 -4.24 25.52 -11.82
CA ARG A 37 -4.17 24.83 -13.12
C ARG A 37 -3.74 23.37 -13.01
N THR A 38 -2.96 23.02 -11.99
CA THR A 38 -2.47 21.65 -11.75
C THR A 38 -3.33 20.88 -10.77
N ARG A 39 -4.46 21.47 -10.32
CA ARG A 39 -5.35 20.92 -9.27
C ARG A 39 -4.54 20.41 -8.06
N PRO A 40 -3.73 21.27 -7.43
CA PRO A 40 -2.88 20.86 -6.33
C PRO A 40 -3.73 20.35 -5.17
N PHE A 41 -3.18 19.38 -4.45
CA PHE A 41 -3.73 18.93 -3.18
C PHE A 41 -3.75 20.07 -2.16
N SER A 42 -2.65 20.84 -2.08
CA SER A 42 -2.57 22.01 -1.21
C SER A 42 -1.48 23.01 -1.63
N PHE A 43 -1.57 24.23 -1.11
CA PHE A 43 -0.54 25.25 -1.21
C PHE A 43 -0.10 25.66 0.20
N LEU A 44 1.12 25.33 0.57
CA LEU A 44 1.71 25.59 1.87
C LEU A 44 2.58 26.84 1.83
N ARG A 45 2.20 27.83 2.64
CA ARG A 45 2.97 29.08 2.79
C ARG A 45 4.17 28.82 3.68
N LYS A 46 5.38 29.11 3.21
CA LYS A 46 6.62 28.88 3.98
C LYS A 46 6.63 29.59 5.34
N SER A 47 5.95 30.73 5.47
CA SER A 47 5.81 31.45 6.74
C SER A 47 4.88 30.79 7.76
N HIS A 48 4.13 29.77 7.37
CA HIS A 48 3.16 29.04 8.20
C HIS A 48 3.44 27.53 8.22
N LEU A 49 4.63 27.11 7.79
CA LEU A 49 5.02 25.70 7.64
C LEU A 49 4.73 24.90 8.92
N ASP A 50 5.22 25.37 10.06
CA ASP A 50 5.09 24.67 11.35
C ASP A 50 3.65 24.53 11.83
N LYS A 51 2.75 25.40 11.35
CA LYS A 51 1.33 25.42 11.76
C LYS A 51 0.44 24.58 10.85
N GLU A 52 0.74 24.57 9.55
CA GLU A 52 -0.15 23.99 8.52
C GLU A 52 0.32 22.63 8.01
N LEU A 53 1.62 22.31 8.14
CA LEU A 53 2.19 21.10 7.54
C LEU A 53 1.55 19.82 8.11
N SER A 54 1.39 19.73 9.44
CA SER A 54 0.83 18.53 10.08
C SER A 54 -0.59 18.23 9.59
N ASP A 55 -1.43 19.26 9.45
CA ASP A 55 -2.81 19.10 9.00
C ASP A 55 -2.85 18.68 7.52
N ILE A 56 -2.07 19.34 6.67
CA ILE A 56 -1.99 19.01 5.23
C ILE A 56 -1.50 17.58 5.01
N ILE A 57 -0.47 17.14 5.75
CA ILE A 57 0.04 15.77 5.65
C ILE A 57 -0.99 14.78 6.19
N GLY A 58 -1.66 15.09 7.29
CA GLY A 58 -2.74 14.25 7.83
C GLY A 58 -3.88 14.05 6.83
N ASP A 59 -4.29 15.10 6.13
CA ASP A 59 -5.32 15.02 5.11
C ASP A 59 -4.84 14.28 3.85
N LEU A 60 -3.57 14.47 3.44
CA LEU A 60 -2.98 13.70 2.34
C LEU A 60 -2.95 12.20 2.67
N CYS A 61 -2.56 11.83 3.88
CA CYS A 61 -2.56 10.43 4.32
C CYS A 61 -3.95 9.81 4.28
N LYS A 62 -4.99 10.53 4.72
CA LYS A 62 -6.38 10.04 4.63
C LYS A 62 -6.83 9.85 3.18
N GLN A 63 -6.47 10.78 2.30
CA GLN A 63 -6.80 10.68 0.89
C GLN A 63 -6.10 9.50 0.23
N LEU A 64 -4.79 9.34 0.44
CA LEU A 64 -4.02 8.19 -0.06
C LEU A 64 -4.57 6.86 0.47
N GLN A 65 -4.95 6.82 1.75
CA GLN A 65 -5.61 5.65 2.32
C GLN A 65 -6.90 5.35 1.57
N LYS A 66 -7.77 6.33 1.35
CA LYS A 66 -9.02 6.15 0.60
C LYS A 66 -8.77 5.60 -0.80
N ASP A 67 -7.80 6.17 -1.52
CA ASP A 67 -7.47 5.73 -2.88
C ASP A 67 -6.90 4.30 -2.91
N THR A 68 -6.27 3.83 -1.82
CA THR A 68 -5.74 2.46 -1.70
C THR A 68 -6.75 1.47 -1.10
N SER A 69 -7.83 1.97 -0.47
CA SER A 69 -8.75 1.13 0.34
C SER A 69 -9.95 0.60 -0.44
N ASP A 70 -10.28 1.19 -1.60
CA ASP A 70 -11.54 0.89 -2.28
C ASP A 70 -11.45 -0.27 -3.30
N ASP A 71 -10.27 -0.69 -3.78
CA ASP A 71 -10.21 -1.61 -4.95
C ASP A 71 -9.40 -2.91 -4.80
N ASP A 72 -8.55 -3.07 -3.78
CA ASP A 72 -7.64 -4.21 -3.70
C ASP A 72 -8.22 -5.35 -2.84
N TYR A 73 -9.07 -6.17 -3.48
CA TYR A 73 -9.68 -7.33 -2.83
C TYR A 73 -9.21 -8.66 -3.43
N PHE A 74 -9.04 -9.64 -2.54
CA PHE A 74 -8.72 -11.01 -2.86
C PHE A 74 -9.85 -11.94 -2.40
N GLU A 75 -10.26 -12.86 -3.26
CA GLU A 75 -11.36 -13.78 -2.99
C GLU A 75 -10.84 -15.22 -2.91
N ILE A 76 -11.37 -15.98 -1.96
CA ILE A 76 -11.19 -17.44 -1.90
C ILE A 76 -12.53 -18.14 -1.88
N GLN A 77 -12.55 -19.34 -2.43
CA GLN A 77 -13.68 -20.27 -2.29
C GLN A 77 -13.37 -21.29 -1.20
N LEU A 78 -14.27 -21.41 -0.24
CA LEU A 78 -14.23 -22.42 0.82
C LEU A 78 -14.75 -23.78 0.31
N ASP A 79 -14.55 -24.82 1.11
CA ASP A 79 -14.99 -26.19 0.81
C ASP A 79 -16.51 -26.36 0.67
N ASN A 80 -17.29 -25.50 1.32
CA ASN A 80 -18.75 -25.46 1.24
C ASN A 80 -19.28 -24.58 0.09
N ASN A 81 -18.40 -24.16 -0.84
CA ASN A 81 -18.67 -23.22 -1.93
C ASN A 81 -19.00 -21.79 -1.51
N GLU A 82 -18.81 -21.41 -0.24
CA GLU A 82 -18.88 -20.00 0.15
C GLU A 82 -17.67 -19.24 -0.40
N ILE A 83 -17.91 -18.03 -0.90
CA ILE A 83 -16.87 -17.11 -1.34
C ILE A 83 -16.63 -16.11 -0.23
N ILE A 84 -15.39 -15.98 0.22
CA ILE A 84 -14.98 -14.98 1.18
C ILE A 84 -14.06 -13.98 0.49
N LYS A 85 -14.39 -12.71 0.66
CA LYS A 85 -13.69 -11.57 0.11
C LYS A 85 -12.88 -10.89 1.21
N PHE A 86 -11.59 -10.71 0.98
CA PHE A 86 -10.65 -10.05 1.88
C PHE A 86 -10.15 -8.79 1.22
N HIS A 87 -10.12 -7.68 1.96
CA HIS A 87 -9.22 -6.60 1.58
C HIS A 87 -7.78 -7.12 1.68
N VAL A 88 -6.94 -6.92 0.66
CA VAL A 88 -5.62 -7.56 0.59
C VAL A 88 -4.74 -7.13 1.78
N SER A 89 -4.89 -5.90 2.26
CA SER A 89 -4.17 -5.43 3.45
C SER A 89 -4.54 -6.19 4.73
N ASN A 90 -5.66 -6.90 4.80
CA ASN A 90 -6.07 -7.64 5.98
C ASN A 90 -5.44 -9.04 6.08
N ILE A 91 -4.69 -9.47 5.05
CA ILE A 91 -4.02 -10.77 5.02
C ILE A 91 -2.56 -10.59 5.45
N PHE A 92 -2.16 -11.36 6.48
CA PHE A 92 -0.81 -11.37 7.03
C PHE A 92 0.10 -12.29 6.22
N TYR A 93 -0.36 -13.53 6.03
CA TYR A 93 0.34 -14.54 5.24
C TYR A 93 -0.62 -15.64 4.79
N ILE A 94 -0.18 -16.42 3.81
CA ILE A 94 -0.81 -17.67 3.39
C ILE A 94 0.18 -18.79 3.59
N GLU A 95 -0.25 -19.87 4.24
CA GLU A 95 0.55 -21.07 4.42
C GLU A 95 -0.10 -22.32 3.82
N VAL A 96 0.71 -23.26 3.36
CA VAL A 96 0.23 -24.55 2.86
C VAL A 96 0.35 -25.61 3.95
N ILE A 97 -0.79 -26.16 4.36
CA ILE A 97 -0.86 -27.31 5.28
C ILE A 97 -1.53 -28.47 4.55
N GLY A 98 -0.75 -29.52 4.30
CA GLY A 98 -1.20 -30.67 3.51
C GLY A 98 -1.48 -30.28 2.05
N LYS A 99 -2.76 -30.29 1.66
CA LYS A 99 -3.22 -29.91 0.31
C LYS A 99 -3.99 -28.59 0.28
N ASN A 100 -4.07 -27.90 1.41
CA ASN A 100 -4.91 -26.72 1.58
C ASN A 100 -4.05 -25.48 1.82
N CYS A 101 -4.53 -24.34 1.32
CA CYS A 101 -4.00 -23.03 1.69
C CYS A 101 -4.80 -22.50 2.88
N HIS A 102 -4.07 -22.00 3.87
CA HIS A 102 -4.59 -21.33 5.05
C HIS A 102 -4.28 -19.84 4.89
N VAL A 103 -5.31 -19.03 4.67
CA VAL A 103 -5.23 -17.57 4.58
C VAL A 103 -5.36 -17.01 5.98
N VAL A 104 -4.28 -16.44 6.51
CA VAL A 104 -4.22 -15.91 7.88
C VAL A 104 -4.27 -14.39 7.81
N GLY A 105 -5.19 -13.78 8.56
CA GLY A 105 -5.38 -12.34 8.56
C GLY A 105 -6.11 -11.81 9.79
N THR A 106 -6.56 -10.56 9.71
CA THR A 106 -7.18 -9.85 10.84
C THR A 106 -8.48 -10.50 11.36
N GLN A 107 -9.19 -11.25 10.51
CA GLN A 107 -10.44 -11.94 10.84
C GLN A 107 -10.23 -13.41 11.21
N GLY A 108 -8.98 -13.84 11.40
CA GLY A 108 -8.61 -15.23 11.69
C GLY A 108 -8.12 -15.98 10.45
N THR A 109 -8.29 -17.30 10.47
CA THR A 109 -7.74 -18.20 9.44
C THR A 109 -8.86 -18.85 8.63
N TYR A 110 -8.76 -18.77 7.31
CA TYR A 110 -9.69 -19.39 6.37
C TYR A 110 -8.97 -20.42 5.50
N VAL A 111 -9.64 -21.53 5.21
CA VAL A 111 -9.04 -22.68 4.54
C VAL A 111 -9.66 -22.88 3.16
N THR A 112 -8.82 -23.04 2.15
CA THR A 112 -9.25 -23.23 0.76
C THR A 112 -8.41 -24.30 0.06
N LYS A 113 -9.06 -25.10 -0.80
CA LYS A 113 -8.43 -26.15 -1.62
C LYS A 113 -7.86 -25.56 -2.90
N CYS A 114 -6.87 -24.68 -2.77
CA CYS A 114 -6.13 -24.15 -3.91
C CYS A 114 -4.63 -24.38 -3.75
N ARG A 115 -3.90 -24.30 -4.85
CA ARG A 115 -2.43 -24.32 -4.84
C ARG A 115 -1.94 -22.91 -4.53
N LEU A 116 -0.91 -22.79 -3.69
CA LEU A 116 -0.29 -21.51 -3.36
C LEU A 116 0.14 -20.72 -4.61
N SER A 117 0.59 -21.42 -5.65
CA SER A 117 0.98 -20.81 -6.94
C SER A 117 -0.11 -19.93 -7.54
N ALA A 118 -1.39 -20.29 -7.39
CA ALA A 118 -2.49 -19.50 -7.91
C ALA A 118 -2.63 -18.14 -7.19
N TYR A 119 -2.11 -18.04 -5.97
CA TYR A 119 -2.17 -16.83 -5.16
C TYR A 119 -0.90 -15.98 -5.27
N ILE A 120 0.24 -16.59 -5.61
CA ILE A 120 1.49 -15.85 -5.81
C ILE A 120 1.32 -14.83 -6.94
N ASP A 121 0.84 -15.28 -8.11
CA ASP A 121 0.70 -14.41 -9.29
C ASP A 121 -0.23 -13.21 -9.04
N ILE A 122 -1.27 -13.42 -8.22
CA ILE A 122 -2.26 -12.39 -7.87
C ILE A 122 -1.70 -11.48 -6.77
N LEU A 123 -1.14 -12.05 -5.71
CA LEU A 123 -0.83 -11.29 -4.50
C LEU A 123 0.54 -10.58 -4.56
N GLN A 124 1.40 -10.95 -5.51
CA GLN A 124 2.72 -10.34 -5.65
C GLN A 124 2.66 -8.83 -5.92
N GLU A 125 1.68 -8.35 -6.71
CA GLU A 125 1.51 -6.92 -6.99
C GLU A 125 1.15 -6.10 -5.74
N TYR A 126 0.54 -6.74 -4.74
CA TYR A 126 0.16 -6.12 -3.47
C TYR A 126 1.23 -6.25 -2.38
N GLY A 127 2.43 -6.73 -2.72
CA GLY A 127 3.53 -6.84 -1.76
C GLY A 127 3.62 -8.18 -1.03
N PHE A 128 3.06 -9.25 -1.58
CA PHE A 128 3.27 -10.58 -1.04
C PHE A 128 4.56 -11.20 -1.59
N ILE A 129 5.35 -11.80 -0.69
CA ILE A 129 6.66 -12.38 -0.98
C ILE A 129 6.61 -13.86 -0.62
N GLN A 130 6.95 -14.73 -1.57
CA GLN A 130 7.11 -16.15 -1.28
C GLN A 130 8.44 -16.37 -0.53
N ILE A 131 8.38 -16.60 0.79
CA ILE A 131 9.57 -16.78 1.64
C ILE A 131 10.02 -18.25 1.77
N TYR A 132 9.13 -19.18 1.42
CA TYR A 132 9.36 -20.62 1.42
C TYR A 132 8.39 -21.30 0.44
N LYS A 133 8.64 -22.57 0.10
CA LYS A 133 7.74 -23.34 -0.80
C LYS A 133 6.27 -23.37 -0.32
N SER A 134 6.03 -23.23 0.97
CA SER A 134 4.72 -23.30 1.62
C SER A 134 4.25 -21.98 2.24
N TYR A 135 4.96 -20.86 2.02
CA TYR A 135 4.65 -19.59 2.69
C TYR A 135 4.71 -18.41 1.72
N LEU A 136 3.65 -17.61 1.73
CA LEU A 136 3.51 -16.34 1.00
C LEU A 136 3.14 -15.25 2.00
N VAL A 137 3.98 -14.24 2.20
CA VAL A 137 3.90 -13.31 3.32
C VAL A 137 3.73 -11.88 2.83
N ASN A 138 2.83 -11.13 3.44
CA ASN A 138 2.68 -9.69 3.19
C ASN A 138 3.81 -8.92 3.88
N TYR A 139 4.65 -8.20 3.10
CA TYR A 139 5.80 -7.52 3.67
C TYR A 139 5.43 -6.48 4.74
N LYS A 140 4.22 -5.92 4.70
CA LYS A 140 3.76 -4.90 5.64
C LYS A 140 3.69 -5.40 7.08
N TYR A 141 3.61 -6.72 7.26
CA TYR A 141 3.52 -7.37 8.57
C TYR A 141 4.83 -8.03 9.00
N ILE A 142 5.93 -7.82 8.27
CA ILE A 142 7.24 -8.35 8.64
C ILE A 142 7.90 -7.40 9.64
N PHE A 143 8.10 -7.89 10.86
CA PHE A 143 8.82 -7.18 11.91
C PHE A 143 10.35 -7.34 11.78
N GLN A 144 10.82 -8.57 11.53
CA GLN A 144 12.25 -8.86 11.48
C GLN A 144 12.55 -10.01 10.52
N ILE A 145 13.59 -9.84 9.68
CA ILE A 145 14.16 -10.93 8.89
C ILE A 145 15.46 -11.40 9.55
N ARG A 146 15.55 -12.70 9.80
CA ARG A 146 16.74 -13.37 10.34
C ARG A 146 17.29 -14.34 9.30
N SER A 147 18.41 -14.99 9.61
CA SER A 147 19.11 -15.84 8.62
C SER A 147 18.25 -16.96 8.03
N ASN A 148 17.33 -17.55 8.80
CA ASN A 148 16.50 -18.70 8.38
C ASN A 148 15.02 -18.53 8.73
N GLU A 149 14.58 -17.34 9.15
CA GLU A 149 13.21 -17.10 9.59
C GLU A 149 12.78 -15.64 9.41
N VAL A 150 11.47 -15.45 9.29
CA VAL A 150 10.78 -14.17 9.29
C VAL A 150 9.93 -14.09 10.56
N VAL A 151 10.09 -13.00 11.32
CA VAL A 151 9.25 -12.67 12.47
C VAL A 151 8.21 -11.65 12.02
N MET A 152 6.94 -11.97 12.25
CA MET A 152 5.79 -11.12 11.96
C MET A 152 5.53 -10.13 13.10
N ASP A 153 4.74 -9.08 12.85
CA ASP A 153 4.38 -8.06 13.86
C ASP A 153 3.68 -8.61 15.10
N ASP A 154 2.93 -9.71 14.95
CA ASP A 154 2.25 -10.39 16.06
C ASP A 154 3.17 -11.36 16.83
N GLY A 155 4.45 -11.45 16.44
CA GLY A 155 5.43 -12.37 17.00
C GLY A 155 5.44 -13.76 16.38
N THR A 156 4.57 -14.05 15.40
CA THR A 156 4.60 -15.32 14.64
C THR A 156 5.94 -15.48 13.93
N ILE A 157 6.52 -16.68 13.98
CA ILE A 157 7.81 -17.00 13.36
C ILE A 157 7.57 -17.98 12.21
N LEU A 158 7.94 -17.56 11.00
CA LEU A 158 7.79 -18.34 9.77
C LEU A 158 9.17 -18.72 9.20
N PRO A 159 9.34 -19.94 8.66
CA PRO A 159 10.62 -20.36 8.09
C PRO A 159 10.92 -19.61 6.78
N LEU A 160 12.19 -19.25 6.60
CA LEU A 160 12.72 -18.60 5.40
C LEU A 160 13.69 -19.57 4.70
N SER A 161 13.49 -19.81 3.39
CA SER A 161 14.46 -20.55 2.57
C SER A 161 15.46 -19.58 1.95
N LYS A 162 16.67 -20.06 1.69
CA LYS A 162 17.53 -19.49 0.64
C LYS A 162 16.97 -19.80 -0.74
#